data_AF-A0A382QA69-F1
#
_entry.id   AF-A0A382QA69-F1
#
_cell.length_a   1.000
_cell.length_b   1.000
_cell.length_c   1.000
_cell.angle_alpha   90.00
_cell.angle_beta   90.00
_cell.angle_gamma   90.00
#
_symmetry.space_group_name_H-M   'P 1'
#
loop_
_entity.id
_entity.type
_entity.pdbx_description
1 polymer ?
#
loop_
_entity_poly.entity_id
_entity_poly.type
_entity_poly.pdbx_seq_one_letter_code
_entity_poly.pdbx_strand_id
1 'polypeptide(L)'
;MQEFQNVQIACVGHSGSSLLNLVLGAHSQITSTGELMSLQNVYSYENCACGRRLNNCPFWQEVIDLVTTSVAISPDRFSHALPMRDGAYRHRR
;
A
#
# COMPACT_ATOMS: atom_id res chain seq x y z
N MET A 1 3.66 16.96 14.16
CA MET A 1 3.46 15.57 13.66
C MET A 1 2.03 15.18 13.96
N GLN A 2 1.27 14.75 12.96
CA GLN A 2 -0.04 14.15 13.19
C GLN A 2 0.16 12.72 13.68
N GLU A 3 -0.60 12.33 14.71
CA GLU A 3 -0.59 10.98 15.27
C GLU A 3 -1.71 10.19 14.58
N PHE A 4 -1.32 9.16 13.84
CA PHE A 4 -2.26 8.27 13.15
C PHE A 4 -2.24 6.90 13.79
N GLN A 5 -3.42 6.36 14.09
CA GLN A 5 -3.57 4.99 14.58
C GLN A 5 -3.50 4.03 13.39
N ASN A 6 -2.54 3.11 13.41
CA ASN A 6 -2.34 2.13 12.34
C ASN A 6 -2.89 0.77 12.77
N VAL A 7 -3.59 0.09 11.85
CA VAL A 7 -4.09 -1.28 12.05
C VAL A 7 -3.58 -2.17 10.93
N GLN A 8 -2.86 -3.24 11.29
CA GLN A 8 -2.33 -4.21 10.34
C GLN A 8 -3.24 -5.45 10.28
N ILE A 9 -3.65 -5.84 9.08
CA ILE A 9 -4.30 -7.13 8.83
C ILE A 9 -3.20 -8.17 8.58
N ALA A 10 -3.14 -9.22 9.39
CA ALA A 10 -2.19 -10.33 9.26
C ALA A 10 -2.93 -11.67 9.26
N CYS A 11 -2.77 -12.44 8.19
CA CYS A 11 -3.38 -13.76 8.03
C CYS A 11 -2.59 -14.59 7.02
N VAL A 12 -2.94 -15.87 6.88
CA VAL A 12 -2.44 -16.70 5.77
C VAL A 12 -3.13 -16.30 4.46
N GLY A 13 -2.54 -16.69 3.33
CA GLY A 13 -3.13 -16.47 2.02
C GLY A 13 -4.54 -17.07 1.91
N HIS A 14 -5.42 -16.42 1.15
CA HIS A 14 -6.81 -16.84 0.91
C HIS A 14 -7.72 -16.90 2.15
N SER A 15 -7.36 -16.25 3.26
CA SER A 15 -8.25 -16.11 4.44
C SER A 15 -9.27 -14.97 4.36
N GLY A 16 -9.40 -14.31 3.20
CA GLY A 16 -10.35 -13.20 3.03
C GLY A 16 -9.85 -11.84 3.52
N SER A 17 -8.53 -11.65 3.74
CA SER A 17 -7.95 -10.34 4.08
C SER A 17 -8.30 -9.24 3.10
N SER A 18 -8.36 -9.54 1.80
CA SER A 18 -8.75 -8.56 0.78
C SER A 18 -10.21 -8.11 0.96
N LEU A 19 -11.13 -9.04 1.28
CA LEU A 19 -12.53 -8.71 1.56
C LEU A 19 -12.63 -7.86 2.83
N LEU A 20 -11.95 -8.24 3.90
CA LEU A 20 -11.90 -7.46 5.14
C LEU A 20 -11.35 -6.05 4.91
N ASN A 21 -10.27 -5.92 4.13
CA ASN A 21 -9.67 -4.63 3.75
C ASN A 21 -10.67 -3.74 3.00
N LEU A 22 -11.48 -4.31 2.10
CA LEU A 22 -12.52 -3.56 1.38
C LEU A 22 -13.65 -3.11 2.31
N VAL A 23 -14.13 -3.99 3.20
CA VAL A 23 -15.19 -3.66 4.17
C VAL A 23 -14.74 -2.55 5.12
N LEU A 24 -13.53 -2.64 5.66
CA LEU A 24 -12.97 -1.58 6.52
C LEU A 24 -12.76 -0.28 5.74
N GLY A 25 -12.32 -0.36 4.48
CA GLY A 25 -12.10 0.79 3.62
C GLY A 25 -13.39 1.51 3.19
N ALA A 26 -14.56 0.90 3.38
CA ALA A 26 -15.85 1.54 3.18
C ALA A 26 -16.26 2.45 4.37
N HIS A 27 -15.56 2.37 5.51
CA HIS A 27 -15.86 3.18 6.68
C HIS A 27 -15.23 4.59 6.56
N SER A 28 -16.01 5.65 6.78
CA SER A 28 -15.58 7.04 6.54
C SER A 28 -14.39 7.53 7.37
N GLN A 29 -14.05 6.82 8.47
CA GLN A 29 -12.93 7.14 9.34
C GLN A 29 -11.71 6.24 9.12
N ILE A 30 -11.76 5.29 8.18
CA ILE A 30 -10.68 4.34 7.93
C ILE A 30 -10.23 4.48 6.49
N THR A 31 -8.92 4.64 6.29
CA THR A 31 -8.32 4.55 4.96
C THR A 31 -7.61 3.21 4.82
N SER A 32 -8.13 2.35 3.93
CA SER A 32 -7.47 1.09 3.59
C SER A 32 -6.39 1.32 2.55
N THR A 33 -5.16 0.93 2.88
CA THR A 33 -3.98 1.13 2.01
C THR A 33 -3.64 -0.10 1.17
N GLY A 34 -4.33 -1.23 1.37
CA GLY A 34 -3.97 -2.50 0.76
C GLY A 34 -2.60 -2.99 1.23
N GLU A 35 -1.92 -3.76 0.38
CA GLU A 35 -0.59 -4.31 0.66
C GLU A 35 0.52 -3.27 0.38
N LEU A 36 0.73 -2.31 1.29
CA LEU A 36 1.77 -1.28 1.13
C LEU A 36 3.17 -1.84 0.90
N MET A 37 3.48 -3.02 1.47
CA MET A 37 4.74 -3.73 1.24
C MET A 37 4.98 -4.04 -0.25
N SER A 38 3.91 -4.24 -1.01
CA SER A 38 3.95 -4.59 -2.43
C SER A 38 4.00 -3.35 -3.32
N LEU A 39 3.86 -2.13 -2.77
CA LEU A 39 3.70 -0.89 -3.54
C LEU A 39 4.79 -0.70 -4.60
N GLN A 40 6.05 -0.93 -4.25
CA GLN A 40 7.19 -0.81 -5.20
C GLN A 40 7.06 -1.74 -6.41
N ASN A 41 6.42 -2.90 -6.24
CA ASN A 41 6.28 -3.91 -7.30
C ASN A 41 5.10 -3.61 -8.20
N VAL A 42 4.09 -2.88 -7.69
CA VAL A 42 2.82 -2.65 -8.38
C VAL A 42 2.68 -1.24 -8.93
N TYR A 43 3.36 -0.24 -8.36
CA TYR A 43 3.15 1.18 -8.65
C TYR A 43 3.22 1.54 -10.14
N SER A 44 4.15 0.93 -10.89
CA SER A 44 4.35 1.23 -12.32
C SER A 44 3.46 0.42 -13.27
N TYR A 45 2.80 -0.63 -12.77
CA TYR A 45 2.21 -1.67 -13.63
C TYR A 45 0.73 -1.94 -13.34
N GLU A 46 0.26 -1.74 -12.11
CA GLU A 46 -1.11 -2.03 -11.69
C GLU A 46 -2.04 -0.84 -11.82
N ASN A 47 -3.34 -1.14 -11.90
CA ASN A 47 -4.40 -0.14 -11.89
C ASN A 47 -4.87 0.16 -10.48
N CYS A 48 -5.14 1.44 -10.22
CA CYS A 48 -5.87 1.89 -9.05
C CYS A 48 -7.36 1.54 -9.20
N ALA A 49 -8.08 1.42 -8.08
CA ALA A 49 -9.53 1.26 -8.05
C ALA A 49 -10.29 2.40 -8.77
N CYS A 50 -9.65 3.56 -8.99
CA CYS A 50 -10.21 4.65 -9.80
C CYS A 50 -10.18 4.38 -11.32
N GLY A 51 -9.61 3.26 -11.78
CA GLY A 51 -9.53 2.86 -13.19
C GLY A 51 -8.30 3.37 -13.94
N ARG A 52 -7.47 4.23 -13.33
CA ARG A 52 -6.19 4.68 -13.89
C ARG A 52 -5.04 3.81 -13.39
N ARG A 53 -3.91 3.75 -14.11
CA ARG A 53 -2.66 3.19 -13.58
C ARG A 53 -2.28 3.89 -12.27
N LEU A 54 -1.69 3.15 -11.33
CA LEU A 54 -1.26 3.69 -10.03
C LEU A 54 -0.37 4.94 -10.19
N ASN A 55 0.64 4.86 -11.06
CA ASN A 55 1.51 5.99 -11.39
C ASN A 55 0.83 7.16 -12.13
N ASN A 56 -0.41 7.01 -12.59
CA ASN A 56 -1.21 8.07 -13.23
C ASN A 56 -2.45 8.44 -12.39
N CYS A 57 -2.57 7.90 -11.17
CA CYS A 57 -3.67 8.21 -10.27
C CYS A 57 -3.35 9.50 -9.51
N PRO A 58 -4.22 10.55 -9.55
CA PRO A 58 -3.98 11.81 -8.86
C PRO A 58 -3.70 11.64 -7.36
N PHE A 59 -4.45 10.75 -6.71
CA PHE A 59 -4.23 10.41 -5.30
C PHE A 59 -2.83 9.85 -5.05
N TRP A 60 -2.38 8.88 -5.86
CA TRP A 60 -1.08 8.25 -5.64
C TRP A 60 0.08 9.17 -6.01
N GLN A 61 -0.07 10.03 -7.02
CA GLN A 61 0.91 11.06 -7.33
C GLN A 61 1.11 12.00 -6.13
N GLU A 62 0.02 12.49 -5.54
CA GLU A 62 0.08 13.33 -4.33
C GLU A 62 0.74 12.59 -3.15
N VAL A 63 0.38 11.32 -2.93
CA VAL A 63 1.00 10.49 -1.87
C VAL A 63 2.51 10.34 -2.11
N ILE A 64 2.94 10.07 -3.34
CA ILE A 64 4.37 9.93 -3.66
C ILE A 64 5.11 11.25 -3.45
N ASP A 65 4.57 12.36 -3.96
CA ASP A 65 5.17 13.68 -3.79
C ASP A 65 5.33 14.05 -2.31
N LEU A 66 4.30 13.77 -1.51
CA LEU A 66 4.32 13.98 -0.07
C LEU A 66 5.39 13.11 0.61
N VAL A 67 5.46 11.82 0.31
CA VAL A 67 6.43 10.90 0.93
C VAL A 67 7.85 11.25 0.51
N THR A 68 8.08 11.54 -0.77
CA THR A 68 9.42 11.91 -1.27
C THR A 68 9.89 13.23 -0.66
N THR A 69 9.00 14.20 -0.48
CA THR A 69 9.35 15.49 0.15
C THR A 69 9.53 15.37 1.67
N SER A 70 8.70 14.55 2.32
CA SER A 70 8.64 14.48 3.79
C SER A 70 9.64 13.49 4.41
N VAL A 71 10.02 12.44 3.66
CA VAL A 71 10.80 11.31 4.18
C VAL A 71 12.05 11.04 3.33
N ALA A 72 12.25 11.74 2.21
CA ALA A 72 13.34 11.52 1.25
C ALA A 72 13.45 10.06 0.75
N ILE A 73 12.32 9.35 0.72
CA ILE A 73 12.22 7.99 0.19
C ILE A 73 11.65 8.07 -1.23
N SER A 74 12.38 7.49 -2.18
CA SER A 74 11.92 7.33 -3.56
C SER A 74 11.04 6.08 -3.69
N PRO A 75 10.07 6.05 -4.63
CA PRO A 75 9.13 4.92 -4.77
C PRO A 75 9.78 3.56 -5.03
N ASP A 76 10.96 3.54 -5.63
CA ASP A 76 11.79 2.34 -5.84
C ASP A 76 12.39 1.77 -4.55
N ARG A 77 12.31 2.50 -3.43
CA ARG A 77 12.90 2.13 -2.12
C ARG A 77 11.88 1.88 -1.02
N PHE A 78 10.58 1.82 -1.32
CA PHE A 78 9.55 1.57 -0.29
C PHE A 78 9.76 0.28 0.53
N SER A 79 10.38 -0.77 -0.05
CA SER A 79 10.71 -2.00 0.69
C SER A 79 11.71 -1.81 1.84
N HIS A 80 12.58 -0.80 1.78
CA HIS A 80 13.65 -0.63 2.76
C HIS A 80 13.17 0.07 4.04
N ALA A 81 11.97 0.66 4.01
CA ALA A 81 11.42 1.43 5.13
C ALA A 81 10.55 0.58 6.09
N LEU A 82 10.17 -0.64 5.71
CA LEU A 82 9.33 -1.51 6.53
C LEU A 82 10.13 -2.77 6.91
N PRO A 83 10.45 -2.98 8.19
CA PRO A 83 11.32 -4.06 8.65
C PRO A 83 10.55 -5.39 8.65
N MET A 84 10.28 -5.94 7.47
CA MET A 84 9.82 -7.31 7.29
C MET A 84 10.92 -8.08 6.56
N ARG A 85 11.80 -8.68 7.38
CA ARG A 85 12.94 -9.52 6.96
C ARG A 85 12.50 -10.63 6.01
N ASP A 86 13.24 -10.70 4.90
CA ASP A 86 13.59 -11.87 4.07
C ASP A 86 12.57 -13.02 3.91
N GLY A 87 12.01 -13.12 2.70
CA GLY A 87 12.08 -14.40 1.98
C GLY A 87 10.81 -15.24 1.77
N ALA A 88 9.62 -14.85 2.25
CA ALA A 88 8.46 -15.75 2.21
C ALA A 88 7.32 -15.38 1.23
N TYR A 89 7.23 -14.14 0.73
CA TYR A 89 6.13 -13.77 -0.18
C TYR A 89 6.49 -14.04 -1.65
N ARG A 90 6.60 -15.33 -1.99
CA ARG A 90 6.61 -15.77 -3.39
C ARG A 90 5.17 -15.72 -3.91
N HIS A 91 4.87 -14.76 -4.78
CA HIS A 91 3.73 -14.87 -5.69
C HIS A 91 3.92 -16.13 -6.55
N ARG A 92 3.30 -17.26 -6.17
CA ARG A 92 2.91 -18.25 -7.17
C ARG A 92 1.66 -17.69 -7.83
N ARG A 93 1.79 -17.40 -9.12
CA ARG A 93 0.64 -17.28 -10.02
C ARG A 93 -0.11 -18.61 -10.05
#